data_AF-I0L077-F1
#
_entry.id   AF-I0L077-F1
#
_cell.length_a   1.000
_cell.length_b   1.000
_cell.length_c   1.000
_cell.angle_alpha   90.00
_cell.angle_beta   90.00
_cell.angle_gamma   90.00
#
_symmetry.space_group_name_H-M   'P 1'
#
loop_
_entity.id
_entity.type
_entity.pdbx_description
1 polymer ?
#
loop_
_entity_poly.entity_id
_entity_poly.type
_entity_poly.pdbx_seq_one_letter_code
_entity_poly.pdbx_strand_id
1 'polypeptide(L)' 'MPVTVLQQDWGAALGYDAAAVWRAWAPDLEHQTVTCGHFMAEEAPAVVVRALRDLLLR' A
#
# COMPACT_ATOMS: atom_id res chain seq x y z
N MET A 1 11.66 -4.85 -10.34
CA MET A 1 11.84 -3.70 -9.43
C MET A 1 10.79 -3.84 -8.36
N PRO A 2 11.16 -3.85 -7.07
CA PRO A 2 10.20 -3.91 -5.98
C PRO A 2 9.28 -2.69 -5.99
N VAL A 3 7.98 -2.92 -5.79
CA VAL A 3 6.97 -1.86 -5.65
C VAL A 3 6.16 -2.12 -4.38
N THR A 4 5.98 -1.09 -3.57
CA THR A 4 5.10 -1.13 -2.39
C THR A 4 3.94 -0.16 -2.58
N VAL A 5 2.72 -0.64 -2.32
CA VAL A 5 1.50 0.16 -2.35
C VAL A 5 0.84 0.12 -0.97
N LEU A 6 0.60 1.30 -0.41
CA LEU A 6 -0.25 1.51 0.76
C LEU A 6 -1.55 2.17 0.29
N GLN A 7 -2.70 1.57 0.61
CA GLN A 7 -4.00 2.09 0.17
C GLN A 7 -5.07 1.91 1.24
N GLN A 8 -6.09 2.76 1.27
CA GLN A 8 -7.31 2.47 2.02
C GLN A 8 -7.97 1.17 1.55
N ASP A 9 -8.66 0.49 2.47
CA ASP A 9 -9.38 -0.75 2.20
C ASP A 9 -10.72 -0.52 1.47
N TRP A 10 -10.62 -0.11 0.22
CA TRP A 10 -11.77 -0.05 -0.70
C TRP A 10 -12.27 -1.45 -1.10
N GLY A 11 -11.49 -2.51 -0.85
CA GLY A 11 -11.93 -3.89 -1.06
C GLY A 11 -13.07 -4.23 -0.12
N ALA A 12 -12.89 -3.98 1.18
CA ALA A 12 -13.95 -4.15 2.18
C ALA A 12 -15.14 -3.20 1.96
N ALA A 13 -14.88 -1.96 1.51
CA ALA A 13 -15.95 -0.96 1.36
C ALA A 13 -16.76 -1.10 0.05
N LEU A 14 -16.13 -1.50 -1.06
CA LEU A 14 -16.69 -1.40 -2.41
C LEU A 14 -16.48 -2.66 -3.27
N GLY A 15 -15.86 -3.72 -2.75
CA GLY A 15 -15.52 -4.91 -3.53
C GLY A 15 -14.42 -4.68 -4.57
N TYR A 16 -13.58 -3.65 -4.38
CA TYR A 16 -12.54 -3.26 -5.33
C TYR A 16 -11.21 -3.99 -5.06
N ASP A 17 -10.74 -4.77 -6.03
CA ASP A 17 -9.42 -5.44 -5.96
C ASP A 17 -8.31 -4.55 -6.53
N ALA A 18 -7.83 -3.62 -5.70
CA ALA A 18 -6.72 -2.75 -6.06
C ALA A 18 -5.40 -3.51 -6.28
N ALA A 19 -5.19 -4.62 -5.55
CA ALA A 19 -3.96 -5.39 -5.67
C ALA A 19 -3.83 -6.04 -7.06
N ALA A 20 -4.94 -6.53 -7.63
CA ALA A 20 -4.95 -7.06 -9.00
C ALA A 20 -4.62 -5.98 -10.04
N VAL A 21 -5.14 -4.76 -9.88
CA VAL A 21 -4.84 -3.65 -10.78
C VAL A 21 -3.33 -3.34 -10.79
N TRP A 22 -2.71 -3.21 -9.62
CA TRP A 22 -1.27 -2.93 -9.52
C TRP A 22 -0.41 -4.08 -10.02
N ARG A 23 -0.78 -5.34 -9.71
CA ARG A 23 0.02 -6.52 -10.07
C ARG A 23 0.12 -6.75 -11.57
N ALA A 24 -0.82 -6.22 -12.36
CA ALA A 24 -0.72 -6.22 -13.82
C ALA A 24 0.49 -5.43 -14.37
N TRP A 25 1.01 -4.46 -13.60
CA TRP A 25 2.12 -3.58 -13.99
C TRP A 25 3.39 -3.80 -13.17
N ALA A 26 3.24 -4.28 -11.92
CA ALA A 26 4.33 -4.54 -11.00
C ALA A 26 4.24 -5.99 -10.48
N PRO A 27 4.94 -6.95 -11.12
CA PRO A 27 4.90 -8.35 -10.68
C PRO A 27 5.49 -8.58 -9.28
N ASP A 28 6.49 -7.77 -8.89
CA ASP A 28 7.11 -7.77 -7.55
C ASP A 28 6.44 -6.72 -6.65
N LEU A 29 5.16 -6.96 -6.35
CA LEU A 29 4.29 -6.06 -5.60
C LEU A 29 4.08 -6.51 -4.16
N GLU A 30 4.39 -5.60 -3.24
CA GLU A 30 3.95 -5.62 -1.84
C GLU A 30 2.73 -4.67 -1.70
N HIS A 31 1.53 -5.19 -1.49
CA HIS A 31 0.32 -4.36 -1.35
C HIS A 31 -0.27 -4.52 0.05
N GLN A 32 -0.45 -3.40 0.76
CA GLN A 32 -0.99 -3.37 2.11
C GLN A 32 -2.13 -2.36 2.21
N THR A 33 -3.16 -2.71 2.98
CA THR A 33 -4.23 -1.76 3.31
C THR A 33 -3.91 -1.00 4.59
N VAL A 34 -4.35 0.26 4.65
CA VAL A 34 -4.24 1.13 5.82
C VAL A 34 -5.62 1.57 6.30
N THR A 35 -5.73 1.87 7.59
CA THR A 35 -6.98 2.33 8.21
C THR A 35 -7.12 3.85 8.23
N CYS A 36 -6.08 4.60 7.87
CA CYS A 36 -6.07 6.05 7.80
C CYS A 36 -6.53 6.58 6.44
N GLY A 37 -6.82 7.88 6.39
CA GLY A 37 -7.28 8.58 5.20
C GLY A 37 -6.21 8.80 4.13
N HIS A 38 -6.51 9.71 3.21
CA HIS A 38 -5.59 10.15 2.16
C HIS A 38 -4.25 10.67 2.73
N PHE A 39 -4.30 11.32 3.90
CA PHE A 39 -3.16 11.92 4.59
C PHE A 39 -2.42 10.92 5.48
N MET A 40 -2.19 9.70 4.98
CA MET A 40 -1.62 8.59 5.76
C MET A 40 -0.24 8.86 6.35
N ALA A 41 0.55 9.72 5.71
CA ALA A 41 1.86 10.13 6.21
C ALA A 41 1.74 11.01 7.46
N GLU A 42 0.66 11.78 7.60
CA GLU A 42 0.38 12.61 8.77
C GLU A 42 -0.39 11.83 9.84
N GLU A 43 -1.38 11.04 9.44
CA GLU A 43 -2.23 10.27 10.36
C GLU A 43 -1.52 9.05 10.98
N ALA A 44 -0.65 8.40 10.20
CA ALA A 44 0.06 7.19 10.61
C ALA A 44 1.53 7.17 10.14
N PRO A 45 2.35 8.17 10.50
CA PRO A 45 3.73 8.33 10.01
C PRO A 45 4.59 7.09 10.26
N ALA A 46 4.42 6.42 11.41
CA ALA A 46 5.19 5.22 11.74
C ALA A 46 4.91 4.03 10.79
N VAL A 47 3.68 3.91 10.30
CA VAL A 47 3.31 2.86 9.32
C VAL A 47 3.98 3.15 7.98
N VAL A 48 3.89 4.41 7.52
CA VAL A 48 4.48 4.84 6.24
C VAL A 48 6.00 4.72 6.27
N VAL A 49 6.67 5.20 7.33
CA VAL A 49 8.13 5.11 7.46
C VAL A 49 8.61 3.67 7.47
N ARG A 50 7.87 2.76 8.13
CA ARG A 50 8.21 1.34 8.12
C ARG A 50 8.12 0.75 6.71
N ALA A 51 7.00 0.96 6.01
CA ALA A 51 6.82 0.46 4.65
C ALA A 51 7.90 0.97 3.68
N LEU A 52 8.31 2.23 3.80
CA LEU A 52 9.41 2.80 3.02
C LEU A 52 10.75 2.14 3.35
N ARG A 53 11.05 1.92 4.64
CA ARG A 53 12.29 1.22 5.04
C ARG A 53 12.32 -0.21 4.53
N ASP A 54 11.20 -0.93 4.65
CA ASP A 54 11.09 -2.30 4.18
C ASP A 54 11.31 -2.38 2.67
N LEU A 55 10.74 -1.45 1.89
CA LEU A 55 10.98 -1.36 0.44
C LEU A 55 12.46 -1.11 0.11
N LEU A 56 13.13 -0.22 0.83
CA LEU A 56 14.54 0.12 0.59
C LEU A 56 15.52 -1.00 0.95
N LEU A 57 15.08 -1.99 1.74
CA LEU A 57 15.87 -3.15 2.13
C LEU A 57 15.68 -4.36 1.19
N ARG A 58 14.83 -4.24 0.16
CA ARG A 58 14.58 -5.30 -0.84
C ARG A 58 15.54 -5.26 -2.02
#